data_AF-A0A0D2L8D1-F1
#
_entry.id   AF-A0A0D2L8D1-F1
#
_cell.length_a   1.000
_cell.length_b   1.000
_cell.length_c   1.000
_cell.angle_alpha   90.00
_cell.angle_beta   90.00
_cell.angle_gamma   90.00
#
_symmetry.space_group_name_H-M   'P 1'
#
loop_
_entity.id
_entity.type
_entity.pdbx_description
1 polymer ?
#
loop_
_entity_poly.entity_id
_entity_poly.type
_entity_poly.pdbx_seq_one_letter_code
_entity_poly.pdbx_strand_id
1 'polypeptide(L)'
;MPGNSPSVGMESAVVFEGCWRRFQQRHGTAMRVPREIIFLNGAPGSGKGINTPHILKTRGFDSSICVSSLLTSYPDARKFIDAGEMISDAVVCDALLEDLLGGRLGGGGARGGGVDGGECAGVVVDGFPRTAVQVDFLKLLHDKLAALHRAHAEGPLSAAFPRPGFKVVVLYVDEETRRGRRT
;
A
#
# COMPACT_ATOMS: atom_id res chain seq x y z
N MET A 1 13.83 22.75 17.20
CA MET A 1 14.21 22.76 15.76
C MET A 1 13.01 22.29 14.97
N PRO A 2 12.35 23.13 14.16
CA PRO A 2 11.33 22.61 13.25
C PRO A 2 12.05 21.78 12.19
N GLY A 3 11.77 20.48 12.18
CA GLY A 3 12.30 19.55 11.19
C GLY A 3 11.82 19.96 9.81
N ASN A 4 12.76 20.13 8.88
CA ASN A 4 12.49 20.44 7.49
C ASN A 4 11.77 19.25 6.86
N SER A 5 10.43 19.25 6.91
CA SER A 5 9.62 18.30 6.17
C SER A 5 10.01 18.42 4.69
N PRO A 6 10.43 17.33 4.02
CA PRO A 6 10.79 17.41 2.61
C PRO A 6 9.58 17.93 1.83
N SER A 7 9.77 19.02 1.08
CA SER A 7 8.72 19.65 0.29
C SER A 7 8.12 18.63 -0.69
N VAL A 8 6.85 18.30 -0.49
CA VAL A 8 6.06 17.48 -1.41
C VAL A 8 5.92 18.22 -2.74
N GLY A 9 6.18 17.54 -3.86
CA GLY A 9 6.00 18.13 -5.18
C GLY A 9 4.54 18.49 -5.47
N MET A 10 4.31 19.59 -6.21
CA MET A 10 2.95 20.03 -6.58
C MET A 10 2.19 18.95 -7.35
N GLU A 11 2.87 18.26 -8.27
CA GLU A 11 2.31 17.12 -9.01
C GLU A 11 1.84 16.00 -8.06
N SER A 12 2.69 15.62 -7.10
CA SER A 12 2.39 14.59 -6.11
C SER A 12 1.14 14.93 -5.28
N ALA A 13 0.99 16.20 -4.90
CA ALA A 13 -0.18 16.68 -4.17
C ALA A 13 -1.46 16.59 -5.02
N VAL A 14 -1.40 16.97 -6.29
CA VAL A 14 -2.54 16.86 -7.23
C VAL A 14 -2.95 15.40 -7.42
N VAL A 15 -1.97 14.50 -7.61
CA VAL A 15 -2.21 13.06 -7.72
C VAL A 15 -2.89 12.54 -6.46
N PHE A 16 -2.33 12.84 -5.28
CA PHE A 16 -2.88 12.39 -4.01
C PHE A 16 -4.30 12.87 -3.77
N GLU A 17 -4.57 14.18 -3.88
CA GLU A 17 -5.91 14.73 -3.65
C GLU A 17 -6.93 14.18 -4.66
N GLY A 18 -6.50 13.98 -5.91
CA GLY A 18 -7.31 13.34 -6.94
C GLY A 18 -7.72 11.92 -6.55
N CYS A 19 -6.73 11.08 -6.20
CA CYS A 19 -6.94 9.69 -5.80
C CYS A 19 -7.79 9.59 -4.52
N TRP A 20 -7.44 10.38 -3.51
CA TRP A 20 -8.13 10.39 -2.23
C TRP A 20 -9.59 10.78 -2.36
N ARG A 21 -9.90 11.83 -3.13
CA ARG A 21 -11.27 12.25 -3.40
C ARG A 21 -12.08 11.16 -4.11
N ARG A 22 -11.52 10.52 -5.15
CA ARG A 22 -12.19 9.40 -5.86
C ARG A 22 -12.42 8.21 -4.94
N PHE A 23 -11.48 7.92 -4.05
CA PHE A 23 -11.64 6.85 -3.06
C PHE A 23 -12.75 7.18 -2.06
N GLN A 24 -12.73 8.38 -1.47
CA GLN A 24 -13.76 8.82 -0.51
C GLN A 24 -15.16 8.86 -1.11
N GLN A 25 -15.31 9.25 -2.38
CA GLN A 25 -16.61 9.21 -3.06
C GLN A 25 -17.19 7.79 -3.17
N ARG A 26 -16.33 6.77 -3.27
CA ARG A 26 -16.74 5.37 -3.41
C ARG A 26 -16.99 4.69 -2.07
N HIS A 27 -16.15 4.95 -1.07
CA HIS A 27 -16.18 4.24 0.22
C HIS A 27 -16.76 5.04 1.38
N GLY A 28 -16.81 6.37 1.27
CA GLY A 28 -17.27 7.25 2.35
C GLY A 28 -16.54 6.97 3.66
N THR A 29 -17.29 6.58 4.69
CA THR A 29 -16.79 6.23 6.03
C THR A 29 -16.52 4.74 6.23
N ALA A 30 -16.79 3.88 5.23
CA ALA A 30 -16.62 2.43 5.32
C ALA A 30 -15.14 1.98 5.22
N MET A 31 -14.21 2.92 5.19
CA MET A 31 -12.77 2.66 5.12
C MET A 31 -12.27 1.90 6.36
N ARG A 32 -11.35 0.97 6.13
CA ARG A 32 -10.62 0.26 7.21
C ARG A 32 -9.13 0.51 7.05
N VAL A 33 -8.51 1.08 8.08
CA VAL A 33 -7.08 1.40 8.08
C VAL A 33 -6.32 0.26 8.77
N PRO A 34 -5.34 -0.39 8.11
CA PRO A 34 -4.47 -1.36 8.77
C PRO A 34 -3.63 -0.70 9.87
N ARG A 35 -3.39 -1.42 10.96
CA ARG A 35 -2.51 -0.93 12.05
C ARG A 35 -1.06 -0.76 11.58
N GLU A 36 -0.58 -1.68 10.74
CA GLU A 36 0.78 -1.66 10.21
C GLU A 36 0.82 -1.93 8.70
N ILE A 37 1.59 -1.14 7.96
CA ILE A 37 1.82 -1.27 6.53
C ILE A 37 3.33 -1.37 6.29
N ILE A 38 3.78 -2.50 5.74
CA ILE A 38 5.18 -2.75 5.41
C ILE A 38 5.36 -2.67 3.90
N PHE A 39 6.07 -1.66 3.42
CA PHE A 39 6.46 -1.50 2.03
C PHE A 39 7.76 -2.27 1.76
N LEU A 40 7.66 -3.38 1.03
CA LEU A 40 8.79 -4.22 0.66
C LEU A 40 9.29 -3.85 -0.73
N ASN A 41 10.51 -3.31 -0.78
CA ASN A 41 11.20 -2.91 -1.99
C ASN A 41 12.45 -3.76 -2.23
N GLY A 42 12.89 -3.80 -3.49
CA GLY A 42 14.07 -4.55 -3.91
C GLY A 42 14.04 -4.77 -5.41
N ALA A 43 15.20 -5.01 -6.02
CA ALA A 43 15.28 -5.27 -7.46
C ALA A 43 14.48 -6.51 -7.88
N PRO A 44 14.10 -6.68 -9.15
CA PRO A 44 13.67 -7.99 -9.67
C PRO A 44 14.69 -9.07 -9.30
N GLY A 45 14.22 -10.24 -8.86
CA GLY A 45 15.09 -11.33 -8.41
C GLY A 45 15.73 -11.16 -7.02
N SER A 46 15.44 -10.07 -6.28
CA SER A 46 15.95 -9.86 -4.90
C SER A 46 15.36 -10.80 -3.84
N GLY A 47 14.49 -11.73 -4.22
CA GLY A 47 13.86 -12.66 -3.28
C GLY A 47 12.66 -12.10 -2.52
N LYS A 48 12.02 -11.01 -3.00
CA LYS A 48 10.78 -10.47 -2.37
C LYS A 48 9.70 -11.54 -2.22
N GLY A 49 9.42 -12.32 -3.28
CA GLY A 49 8.44 -13.42 -3.23
C GLY A 49 8.75 -14.52 -2.21
N ILE A 50 10.01 -14.67 -1.79
CA ILE A 50 10.41 -15.59 -0.72
C ILE A 50 10.23 -14.91 0.65
N ASN A 51 10.65 -13.64 0.77
CA ASN A 51 10.60 -12.91 2.04
C ASN A 51 9.19 -12.50 2.46
N THR A 52 8.28 -12.23 1.53
CA THR A 52 6.90 -11.81 1.84
C THR A 52 6.20 -12.83 2.77
N PRO A 53 6.13 -14.14 2.46
CA PRO A 53 5.59 -15.15 3.39
C PRO A 53 6.27 -15.18 4.77
N HIS A 54 7.59 -14.99 4.83
CA HIS A 54 8.32 -14.96 6.10
C HIS A 54 7.97 -13.73 6.95
N ILE A 55 7.83 -12.56 6.32
CA ILE A 55 7.42 -11.33 6.98
C ILE A 55 6.00 -11.48 7.53
N LEU A 56 5.08 -12.00 6.70
CA LEU A 56 3.69 -12.26 7.09
C LEU A 56 3.62 -13.14 8.33
N LYS A 57 4.28 -14.30 8.30
CA LYS A 57 4.32 -15.24 9.43
C LYS A 57 4.92 -14.62 10.70
N THR A 58 6.01 -13.87 10.56
CA THR A 58 6.73 -13.29 11.71
C THR A 58 5.95 -12.13 12.33
N ARG A 59 5.20 -11.38 11.53
CA ARG A 59 4.39 -10.24 11.97
C ARG A 59 2.96 -10.61 12.37
N GLY A 60 2.52 -11.83 12.07
CA GLY A 60 1.13 -12.25 12.26
C GLY A 60 0.18 -11.53 11.30
N PHE A 61 0.62 -11.29 10.07
CA PHE A 61 -0.22 -10.70 9.02
C PHE A 61 -0.74 -11.78 8.09
N ASP A 62 -1.99 -11.64 7.67
CA ASP A 62 -2.64 -12.58 6.75
C ASP A 62 -2.77 -12.04 5.33
N SER A 63 -2.27 -10.83 5.07
CA SER A 63 -2.48 -10.14 3.80
C SER A 63 -1.22 -9.48 3.23
N SER A 64 -1.07 -9.59 1.91
CA SER A 64 -0.05 -8.89 1.15
C SER A 64 -0.60 -8.41 -0.19
N ILE A 65 -0.15 -7.25 -0.62
CA ILE A 65 -0.48 -6.60 -1.89
C ILE A 65 0.75 -6.66 -2.79
N CYS A 66 0.69 -7.43 -3.86
CA CYS A 66 1.70 -7.37 -4.93
C CYS A 66 1.24 -6.35 -5.97
N VAL A 67 1.90 -5.19 -6.07
CA VAL A 67 1.43 -4.09 -6.93
C VAL A 67 1.34 -4.50 -8.40
N SER A 68 2.26 -5.33 -8.90
CA SER A 68 2.17 -5.82 -10.29
C SER A 68 0.93 -6.67 -10.53
N SER A 69 0.61 -7.60 -9.62
CA SER A 69 -0.58 -8.45 -9.72
C SER A 69 -1.86 -7.64 -9.54
N LEU A 70 -1.85 -6.67 -8.62
CA LEU A 70 -2.94 -5.73 -8.41
C LEU A 70 -3.29 -5.01 -9.72
N LEU A 71 -2.30 -4.43 -10.40
CA LEU A 71 -2.52 -3.71 -11.67
C LEU A 71 -3.06 -4.61 -12.79
N THR A 72 -2.68 -5.90 -12.84
CA THR A 72 -3.24 -6.84 -13.82
C THR A 72 -4.72 -7.14 -13.58
N SER A 73 -5.16 -7.07 -12.32
CA SER A 73 -6.54 -7.33 -11.89
C SER A 73 -7.42 -6.07 -11.80
N TYR A 74 -6.81 -4.88 -11.74
CA TYR A 74 -7.52 -3.62 -11.59
C TYR A 74 -8.02 -3.12 -12.96
N PRO A 75 -9.35 -2.99 -13.18
CA PRO A 75 -9.90 -2.74 -14.51
C PRO A 75 -9.34 -1.51 -15.22
N ASP A 76 -9.12 -0.41 -14.50
CA ASP A 76 -8.59 0.81 -15.11
C ASP A 76 -7.11 0.70 -15.48
N ALA A 77 -6.32 -0.08 -14.72
CA ALA A 77 -4.94 -0.36 -15.07
C ALA A 77 -4.85 -1.35 -16.25
N ARG A 78 -5.78 -2.31 -16.31
CA ARG A 78 -5.81 -3.34 -17.35
C ARG A 78 -5.97 -2.77 -18.76
N LYS A 79 -6.76 -1.71 -18.92
CA LYS A 79 -6.93 -0.99 -20.19
C LYS A 79 -5.60 -0.51 -20.78
N PHE A 80 -4.71 0.03 -19.94
CA PHE A 80 -3.38 0.47 -20.37
C PHE A 80 -2.47 -0.72 -20.70
N ILE A 81 -2.50 -1.78 -19.90
CA ILE A 81 -1.72 -3.00 -20.16
C ILE A 81 -2.09 -3.61 -21.51
N ASP A 82 -3.40 -3.75 -21.77
CA ASP A 82 -3.90 -4.35 -23.01
C ASP A 82 -3.62 -3.46 -24.22
N ALA A 83 -3.53 -2.13 -24.04
CA ALA A 83 -3.11 -1.17 -25.05
C ALA A 83 -1.57 -1.07 -25.22
N GLY A 84 -0.78 -1.73 -24.37
CA GLY A 84 0.67 -1.60 -24.35
C GLY A 84 1.18 -0.22 -23.87
N GLU A 85 0.32 0.53 -23.16
CA GLU A 85 0.62 1.86 -22.65
C GLU A 85 1.20 1.82 -21.24
N MET A 86 1.95 2.87 -20.88
CA MET A 86 2.46 3.02 -19.51
C MET A 86 1.34 3.40 -18.54
N ILE A 87 1.28 2.69 -17.42
CA ILE A 87 0.36 3.01 -16.33
C ILE A 87 0.92 4.22 -15.57
N SER A 88 0.11 5.27 -15.42
CA SER A 88 0.48 6.47 -14.66
C SER A 88 0.46 6.24 -13.16
N ASP A 89 1.22 7.06 -12.40
CA ASP A 89 1.25 7.00 -10.94
C ASP A 89 -0.13 7.17 -10.31
N ALA A 90 -1.01 7.98 -10.91
CA ALA A 90 -2.38 8.16 -10.43
C ALA A 90 -3.20 6.85 -10.45
N VAL A 91 -3.07 6.04 -11.52
CA VAL A 91 -3.77 4.76 -11.62
C VAL A 91 -3.21 3.74 -10.64
N VAL A 92 -1.89 3.72 -10.45
CA VAL A 92 -1.25 2.85 -9.44
C VAL A 92 -1.71 3.21 -8.04
N CYS A 93 -1.75 4.51 -7.72
CA CYS A 93 -2.18 4.99 -6.42
C CYS A 93 -3.68 4.74 -6.16
N ASP A 94 -4.54 4.89 -7.18
CA ASP A 94 -5.97 4.54 -7.06
C ASP A 94 -6.17 3.06 -6.73
N ALA A 95 -5.50 2.17 -7.48
CA ALA A 95 -5.57 0.74 -7.25
C ALA A 95 -5.06 0.38 -5.85
N LEU A 96 -3.95 1.00 -5.41
CA LEU A 96 -3.39 0.75 -4.09
C LEU A 96 -4.33 1.22 -2.98
N LEU A 97 -4.91 2.43 -3.06
CA LEU A 97 -5.88 2.89 -2.05
C LEU A 97 -7.08 1.95 -1.97
N GLU A 98 -7.57 1.48 -3.12
CA GLU A 98 -8.70 0.56 -3.16
C GLU A 98 -8.43 -0.73 -2.39
N ASP A 99 -7.29 -1.36 -2.67
CA ASP A 99 -6.93 -2.62 -2.03
C ASP A 99 -6.50 -2.42 -0.57
N LEU A 100 -5.82 -1.30 -0.27
CA LEU A 100 -5.28 -0.97 1.05
C LEU A 100 -6.32 -0.50 2.07
N LEU A 101 -7.39 0.17 1.62
CA LEU A 101 -8.31 0.88 2.51
C LEU A 101 -9.78 0.53 2.26
N GLY A 102 -10.12 -0.06 1.11
CA GLY A 102 -11.49 -0.39 0.70
C GLY A 102 -12.13 -1.56 1.46
N GLY A 103 -11.55 -2.00 2.58
CA GLY A 103 -12.16 -2.99 3.47
C GLY A 103 -11.98 -4.46 3.06
N ARG A 104 -11.26 -4.77 1.98
CA ARG A 104 -10.90 -6.15 1.60
C ARG A 104 -9.85 -6.78 2.52
N LEU A 105 -9.01 -5.95 3.15
CA LEU A 105 -7.96 -6.40 4.07
C LEU A 105 -8.47 -6.93 5.42
N GLY A 106 -9.79 -7.00 5.59
CA GLY A 106 -10.47 -7.68 6.71
C GLY A 106 -11.09 -9.04 6.33
N GLY A 107 -10.74 -9.61 5.18
CA GLY A 107 -11.28 -10.91 4.79
C GLY A 107 -10.73 -11.42 3.46
N GLY A 108 -9.74 -12.31 3.55
CA GLY A 108 -9.44 -13.29 2.50
C GLY A 108 -8.81 -12.73 1.21
N GLY A 109 -7.49 -12.84 1.13
CA GLY A 109 -6.84 -13.02 -0.17
C GLY A 109 -7.24 -14.39 -0.74
N ALA A 110 -8.39 -14.50 -1.41
CA ALA A 110 -8.92 -15.68 -2.12
C ALA A 110 -8.93 -17.06 -1.40
N ARG A 111 -8.34 -17.22 -0.22
CA ARG A 111 -8.18 -18.46 0.56
C ARG A 111 -7.86 -18.10 2.02
N GLY A 112 -8.80 -18.32 2.92
CA GLY A 112 -8.54 -18.25 4.37
C GLY A 112 -9.63 -17.51 5.11
N GLY A 113 -10.42 -18.27 5.85
CA GLY A 113 -11.56 -17.78 6.62
C GLY A 113 -11.14 -16.92 7.81
N GLY A 114 -12.00 -15.95 8.10
CA GLY A 114 -11.99 -15.12 9.28
C GLY A 114 -13.38 -14.54 9.43
N VAL A 115 -14.30 -15.36 9.93
CA VAL A 115 -15.53 -14.88 10.57
C VAL A 115 -15.07 -14.13 11.82
N ASP A 116 -15.79 -13.06 12.16
CA ASP A 116 -15.58 -12.14 13.28
C ASP A 116 -14.74 -10.92 12.93
N GLY A 117 -15.28 -9.75 13.27
CA GLY A 117 -14.77 -8.41 12.98
C GLY A 117 -13.46 -8.08 13.71
N GLY A 118 -12.42 -8.86 13.44
CA GLY A 118 -11.08 -8.67 13.94
C GLY A 118 -10.41 -7.44 13.33
N GLU A 119 -9.61 -6.78 14.15
CA GLU A 119 -8.78 -5.65 13.72
C GLU A 119 -7.80 -6.10 12.63
N CYS A 120 -7.68 -5.34 11.54
CA CYS A 120 -6.68 -5.61 10.51
C CYS A 120 -5.28 -5.32 11.09
N ALA A 121 -4.58 -6.39 11.49
CA ALA A 121 -3.28 -6.31 12.16
C ALA A 121 -2.22 -5.62 11.29
N GLY A 122 -2.19 -5.92 9.99
CA GLY A 122 -1.31 -5.25 9.05
C GLY A 122 -1.23 -5.92 7.68
N VAL A 123 -0.47 -5.31 6.79
CA VAL A 123 -0.33 -5.71 5.38
C VAL A 123 1.08 -5.45 4.87
N VAL A 124 1.56 -6.34 3.99
CA VAL A 124 2.81 -6.13 3.25
C VAL A 124 2.51 -5.68 1.82
N VAL A 125 3.05 -4.55 1.39
CA VAL A 125 2.95 -4.03 0.01
C VAL A 125 4.26 -4.27 -0.71
N ASP A 126 4.27 -5.16 -1.70
CA ASP A 126 5.45 -5.48 -2.52
C ASP A 126 5.47 -4.62 -3.79
N GLY A 127 6.57 -3.88 -3.95
CA GLY A 127 6.90 -3.19 -5.19
C GLY A 127 6.35 -1.77 -5.27
N PHE A 128 6.17 -1.11 -4.13
CA PHE A 128 5.77 0.30 -4.01
C PHE A 128 6.50 0.93 -2.81
N PRO A 129 6.96 2.19 -2.90
CA PRO A 129 6.95 3.08 -4.06
C PRO A 129 8.12 2.81 -5.02
N ARG A 130 7.97 3.22 -6.28
CA ARG A 130 9.00 3.13 -7.36
C ARG A 130 9.38 4.47 -7.97
N THR A 131 8.58 5.52 -7.78
CA THR A 131 8.82 6.87 -8.32
C THR A 131 8.84 7.90 -7.18
N ALA A 132 9.39 9.09 -7.44
CA ALA A 132 9.36 10.19 -6.47
C ALA A 132 7.93 10.64 -6.13
N VAL A 133 7.03 10.64 -7.12
CA VAL A 133 5.61 10.92 -6.93
C VAL A 133 4.97 9.92 -5.96
N GLN A 134 5.26 8.63 -6.11
CA GLN A 134 4.76 7.59 -5.21
C GLN A 134 5.34 7.72 -3.78
N VAL A 135 6.60 8.15 -3.64
CA VAL A 135 7.20 8.44 -2.32
C VAL A 135 6.47 9.57 -1.63
N ASP A 136 6.21 10.67 -2.34
CA ASP A 136 5.47 11.80 -1.80
C ASP A 136 4.01 11.44 -1.50
N PHE A 137 3.38 10.63 -2.35
CA PHE A 137 2.05 10.09 -2.10
C PHE A 137 1.98 9.33 -0.77
N LEU A 138 3.01 8.53 -0.43
CA LEU A 138 3.06 7.83 0.87
C LEU A 138 3.16 8.78 2.06
N LYS A 139 3.91 9.88 1.94
CA LYS A 139 4.00 10.88 3.01
C LYS A 139 2.63 11.51 3.25
N LEU A 140 1.96 11.93 2.17
CA LEU A 140 0.61 12.51 2.23
C LEU A 140 -0.41 11.51 2.79
N LEU A 141 -0.33 10.24 2.37
CA LEU A 141 -1.20 9.18 2.89
C LEU A 141 -0.99 8.97 4.38
N HIS A 142 0.26 8.87 4.84
CA HIS A 142 0.60 8.76 6.26
C HIS A 142 -0.01 9.92 7.06
N ASP A 143 0.18 11.15 6.60
CA ASP A 143 -0.32 12.33 7.30
C ASP A 143 -1.85 12.37 7.33
N LYS A 144 -2.50 11.96 6.25
CA LYS A 144 -3.95 11.86 6.16
C LYS A 144 -4.52 10.81 7.12
N LEU A 145 -3.92 9.62 7.18
CA LEU A 145 -4.34 8.55 8.09
C LEU A 145 -4.08 8.94 9.55
N ALA A 146 -2.95 9.60 9.84
CA ALA A 146 -2.66 10.12 11.17
C ALA A 146 -3.66 11.21 11.60
N ALA A 147 -4.10 12.07 10.68
CA ALA A 147 -5.15 13.06 10.94
C ALA A 147 -6.50 12.41 11.23
N LEU A 148 -6.88 11.38 10.47
CA LEU A 148 -8.11 10.62 10.69
C LEU A 148 -8.10 9.88 12.03
N HIS A 149 -6.96 9.26 12.39
CA HIS A 149 -6.78 8.65 13.70
C HIS A 149 -7.05 9.66 14.82
N ARG A 150 -6.46 10.86 14.76
CA ARG A 150 -6.70 11.92 15.75
C ARG A 150 -8.16 12.37 15.78
N ALA A 151 -8.81 12.48 14.63
CA ALA A 151 -10.20 12.91 14.53
C ALA A 151 -11.19 11.88 15.12
N HIS A 152 -10.82 10.59 15.15
CA HIS A 152 -11.68 9.50 15.61
C HIS A 152 -11.18 8.80 16.89
N ALA A 153 -10.13 9.31 17.54
CA ALA A 153 -9.44 8.65 18.65
C ALA A 153 -10.37 8.29 19.82
N GLU A 154 -11.27 9.19 20.20
CA GLU A 154 -12.22 9.01 21.32
C GLU A 154 -13.64 8.62 20.84
N GLY A 155 -13.78 8.27 19.56
CA GLY A 155 -15.08 8.00 18.93
C GLY A 155 -15.39 6.51 18.77
N PRO A 156 -16.64 6.17 18.41
CA PRO A 156 -17.03 4.77 18.11
C PRO A 156 -16.31 4.19 16.89
N LEU A 157 -15.66 5.04 16.08
CA LEU A 157 -14.88 4.64 14.91
C LEU A 157 -13.37 4.47 15.23
N SER A 158 -12.93 4.65 16.47
CA SER A 158 -11.51 4.56 16.84
C SER A 158 -10.83 3.26 16.37
N ALA A 159 -11.53 2.13 16.47
CA ALA A 159 -11.05 0.83 15.99
C ALA A 159 -10.88 0.75 14.46
N ALA A 160 -11.63 1.54 13.68
CA ALA A 160 -11.50 1.60 12.23
C ALA A 160 -10.31 2.48 11.77
N PHE A 161 -9.86 3.38 12.64
CA PHE A 161 -8.78 4.34 12.39
C PHE A 161 -7.70 4.25 13.47
N PRO A 162 -6.98 3.11 13.58
CA PRO A 162 -5.84 3.01 14.47
C PRO A 162 -4.73 3.97 14.05
N ARG A 163 -3.76 4.19 14.94
CA ARG A 163 -2.54 4.92 14.59
C ARG A 163 -1.77 4.13 13.52
N PRO A 164 -1.54 4.69 12.32
CA PRO A 164 -0.91 3.96 11.23
C PRO A 164 0.59 3.80 11.48
N GLY A 165 1.10 2.56 11.38
CA GLY A 165 2.52 2.25 11.37
C GLY A 165 3.03 2.02 9.95
N PHE A 166 3.91 2.88 9.43
CA PHE A 166 4.52 2.72 8.11
C PHE A 166 5.96 2.24 8.27
N LYS A 167 6.32 1.14 7.59
CA LYS A 167 7.71 0.66 7.54
C LYS A 167 8.13 0.41 6.10
N VAL A 168 9.33 0.85 5.75
CA VAL A 168 9.93 0.57 4.44
C VAL A 168 11.09 -0.40 4.64
N VAL A 169 11.03 -1.55 3.97
CA VAL A 169 12.04 -2.59 4.01
C VAL A 169 12.62 -2.73 2.60
N VAL A 170 13.94 -2.64 2.47
CA VAL A 170 14.63 -2.79 1.18
C VAL A 170 15.47 -4.07 1.23
N LEU A 171 15.17 -5.02 0.35
CA LEU A 171 16.00 -6.21 0.14
C LEU A 171 17.15 -5.87 -0.79
N TYR A 172 18.35 -5.84 -0.22
CA TYR A 172 19.58 -5.73 -0.98
C TYR A 172 20.05 -7.13 -1.38
N VAL A 173 20.38 -7.30 -2.66
CA VAL A 173 21.08 -8.49 -3.17
C VAL A 173 22.31 -7.99 -3.90
N ASP A 174 23.44 -8.60 -3.59
CA ASP A 174 24.72 -8.30 -4.21
C ASP A 174 24.72 -8.70 -5.69
N GLU A 175 25.48 -7.96 -6.50
CA GLU A 175 25.44 -7.99 -7.96
C GLU A 175 25.86 -9.34 -8.54
N GLU A 176 26.77 -10.07 -7.88
CA GLU A 176 27.20 -11.42 -8.28
C GLU A 176 26.03 -12.41 -8.31
N THR A 177 25.08 -12.30 -7.38
CA THR A 177 23.96 -13.25 -7.26
C THR A 177 22.88 -13.02 -8.31
N ARG A 178 22.82 -11.84 -8.95
CA ARG A 178 21.80 -11.54 -9.97
C ARG A 178 22.01 -12.29 -11.29
N ARG A 179 23.24 -12.62 -11.66
CA ARG A 179 23.55 -13.31 -12.93
C ARG A 179 23.33 -14.82 -12.88
N GLY A 180 23.27 -15.44 -11.70
CA GLY A 180 23.17 -16.90 -11.54
C GLY A 180 21.77 -17.52 -11.67
N ARG A 181 20.71 -16.75 -11.92
CA ARG A 181 19.31 -17.25 -12.01
C ARG A 181 18.67 -17.14 -13.40
N ARG A 182 19.46 -16.83 -14.43
CA ARG A 182 19.07 -16.88 -15.85
C ARG A 182 19.84 -18.00 -16.53
N THR A 183 19.46 -19.25 -16.25
CA THR A 183 19.84 -20.44 -17.03
C THR A 183 18.65 -21.36 -17.10
#